data_AF-A0A1L3NKG5-F1
#
_entry.id   AF-A0A1L3NKG5-F1
#
_cell.length_a   1.000
_cell.length_b   1.000
_cell.length_c   1.000
_cell.angle_alpha   90.00
_cell.angle_beta   90.00
_cell.angle_gamma   90.00
#
_symmetry.space_group_name_H-M   'P 1'
#
loop_
_entity.id
_entity.type
_entity.pdbx_description
1 polymer ?
#
loop_
_entity_poly.entity_id
_entity_poly.type
_entity_poly.pdbx_seq_one_letter_code
_entity_poly.pdbx_strand_id
1 'polypeptide(L)'
;MHSFYSTEDPDNEGRTLNLGETVILQEEINRFIFILRKKGILVTVLHNQWLFDEPRIMYIYFESIDKPLDFSRKVAEALEVLRETRVTF
;
A
#
# COMPACT_ATOMS: atom_id res chain seq x y z
N MET A 1 -9.37 -8.54 -1.14
CA MET A 1 -8.08 -7.82 -1.02
C MET A 1 -7.47 -8.17 0.32
N HIS A 2 -6.27 -8.73 0.33
CA HIS A 2 -5.52 -8.98 1.57
C HIS A 2 -4.69 -7.71 1.87
N SER A 3 -4.85 -7.16 3.06
CA SER A 3 -4.08 -6.03 3.55
C SER A 3 -3.67 -6.27 4.99
N PHE A 4 -2.41 -6.02 5.30
CA PHE A 4 -1.87 -6.07 6.65
C PHE A 4 -1.40 -4.68 7.05
N TYR A 5 -1.62 -4.31 8.33
CA TYR A 5 -1.15 -3.07 8.91
C TYR A 5 -0.58 -3.35 10.30
N SER A 6 0.58 -2.77 10.60
CA SER A 6 1.12 -2.75 11.96
C SER A 6 1.58 -1.34 12.32
N THR A 7 1.62 -1.09 13.63
CA THR A 7 1.97 0.18 14.22
C THR A 7 2.89 -0.09 15.40
N GLU A 8 4.08 0.50 15.39
CA GLU A 8 5.03 0.43 16.50
C GLU A 8 4.68 1.42 17.62
N ASP A 9 5.43 1.37 18.73
CA ASP A 9 5.23 2.26 19.87
C ASP A 9 5.27 3.75 19.47
N PRO A 10 4.39 4.58 20.06
CA PRO A 10 4.31 6.00 19.73
C PRO A 10 5.48 6.81 20.32
N ASP A 11 5.92 7.84 19.58
CA ASP A 11 6.79 8.89 20.08
C ASP A 11 6.02 9.86 21.01
N ASN A 12 6.73 10.84 21.60
CA ASN A 12 6.13 11.84 22.48
C ASN A 12 5.08 12.76 21.80
N GLU A 13 4.97 12.70 20.46
CA GLU A 13 4.00 13.46 19.66
C GLU A 13 2.82 12.58 19.22
N GLY A 14 2.80 11.29 19.62
CA GLY A 14 1.77 10.31 19.25
C GLY A 14 1.90 9.80 17.81
N ARG A 15 3.06 9.96 17.17
CA ARG A 15 3.36 9.36 15.87
C ARG A 15 4.02 8.00 16.06
N THR A 16 3.85 7.15 15.09
CA THR A 16 4.29 5.76 15.11
C THR A 16 4.96 5.42 13.79
N LEU A 17 5.85 4.43 13.78
CA LEU A 17 6.19 3.75 12.52
C LEU A 17 4.98 2.92 12.12
N ASN A 18 4.35 3.27 11.00
CA ASN A 18 3.22 2.55 10.45
C ASN A 18 3.66 1.79 9.22
N LEU A 19 3.34 0.49 9.19
CA LEU A 19 3.65 -0.41 8.11
C LEU A 19 2.36 -0.84 7.43
N GLY A 20 2.39 -0.95 6.11
CA GLY A 20 1.29 -1.47 5.32
C GLY A 20 1.78 -2.42 4.25
N GLU A 21 0.96 -3.43 3.99
CA GLU A 21 1.16 -4.40 2.92
C GLU A 21 -0.14 -4.56 2.15
N THR A 22 -0.04 -4.67 0.83
CA THR A 22 -1.17 -5.18 0.06
C THR A 22 -0.78 -5.94 -1.20
N VAL A 23 -1.76 -6.66 -1.71
CA VAL A 23 -1.70 -7.38 -2.99
C VAL A 23 -2.23 -6.47 -4.10
N ILE A 24 -1.52 -6.43 -5.22
CA ILE A 24 -1.78 -5.51 -6.33
C ILE A 24 -1.55 -6.21 -7.68
N LEU A 25 -2.33 -5.87 -8.71
CA LEU A 25 -2.06 -6.35 -10.07
C LEU A 25 -0.87 -5.59 -10.68
N GLN A 26 -0.10 -6.25 -11.55
CA GLN A 26 1.06 -5.63 -12.19
C GLN A 26 0.74 -4.28 -12.86
N GLU A 27 -0.43 -4.16 -13.48
CA GLU A 27 -0.88 -2.95 -14.18
C GLU A 27 -1.21 -1.78 -13.24
N GLU A 28 -1.54 -2.06 -11.98
CA GLU A 28 -1.97 -1.06 -11.00
C GLU A 28 -0.78 -0.42 -10.25
N ILE A 29 0.40 -1.06 -10.28
CA ILE A 29 1.58 -0.71 -9.49
C ILE A 29 1.94 0.77 -9.58
N ASN A 30 2.09 1.29 -10.79
CA ASN A 30 2.58 2.65 -10.99
C ASN A 30 1.60 3.69 -10.44
N ARG A 31 0.29 3.47 -10.62
CA ARG A 31 -0.75 4.37 -10.09
C ARG A 31 -0.76 4.35 -8.57
N PHE A 32 -0.69 3.18 -7.97
CA PHE A 32 -0.67 3.03 -6.51
C PHE A 32 0.59 3.65 -5.87
N ILE A 33 1.77 3.34 -6.38
CA ILE A 33 3.05 3.93 -5.91
C ILE A 33 3.03 5.46 -6.03
N PHE A 34 2.47 5.99 -7.12
CA PHE A 34 2.37 7.43 -7.32
C PHE A 34 1.54 8.11 -6.22
N ILE A 35 0.39 7.53 -5.85
CA ILE A 35 -0.46 8.09 -4.78
C ILE A 35 0.23 7.97 -3.42
N LEU A 36 0.82 6.82 -3.09
CA LEU A 36 1.58 6.63 -1.85
C LEU A 36 2.67 7.71 -1.70
N ARG A 37 3.49 7.91 -2.74
CA ARG A 37 4.56 8.92 -2.73
C ARG A 37 4.02 10.33 -2.59
N LYS A 38 2.92 10.67 -3.28
CA LYS A 38 2.26 11.98 -3.11
C LYS A 38 1.75 12.23 -1.69
N LYS A 39 1.44 11.17 -0.95
CA LYS A 39 0.99 11.24 0.45
C LYS A 39 2.14 11.14 1.47
N GLY A 40 3.39 11.09 1.01
CA GLY A 40 4.57 10.97 1.86
C GLY A 40 4.76 9.58 2.45
N ILE A 41 4.19 8.55 1.82
CA ILE A 41 4.39 7.14 2.20
C ILE A 41 5.53 6.56 1.37
N LEU A 42 6.51 5.96 2.04
CA LEU A 42 7.65 5.30 1.42
C LEU A 42 7.26 3.90 0.99
N VAL A 43 7.58 3.52 -0.25
CA VAL A 43 7.47 2.13 -0.71
C VAL A 43 8.79 1.43 -0.41
N THR A 44 8.75 0.36 0.38
CA THR A 44 9.95 -0.34 0.85
C THR A 44 10.28 -1.55 0.00
N VAL A 45 9.28 -2.35 -0.38
CA VAL A 45 9.47 -3.59 -1.14
C VAL A 45 8.34 -3.78 -2.14
N LEU A 46 8.68 -4.28 -3.34
CA LEU A 46 7.75 -4.78 -4.34
C LEU A 46 8.28 -6.10 -4.89
N HIS A 47 7.51 -7.18 -4.77
CA HIS A 47 7.94 -8.50 -5.24
C HIS A 47 6.77 -9.39 -5.69
N ASN A 48 7.09 -10.47 -6.42
CA ASN A 48 6.15 -11.56 -6.74
C ASN A 48 6.47 -12.76 -5.84
N GLN A 49 5.45 -13.48 -5.40
CA GLN A 49 5.58 -14.72 -4.63
C GLN A 49 5.32 -15.98 -5.46
N TRP A 50 4.73 -15.84 -6.64
CA TRP A 50 4.29 -16.96 -7.48
C TRP A 50 5.08 -17.03 -8.78
N LEU A 51 5.23 -18.25 -9.30
CA LEU A 51 5.79 -18.47 -10.63
C LEU A 51 4.64 -18.72 -11.61
N PHE A 52 4.69 -18.05 -12.76
CA PHE A 52 3.74 -18.22 -13.87
C PHE A 52 2.28 -17.87 -13.53
N ASP A 53 2.06 -16.94 -12.61
CA ASP A 53 0.74 -16.43 -12.26
C ASP A 53 0.17 -15.51 -13.36
N GLU A 54 -1.11 -15.70 -13.68
CA GLU A 54 -1.84 -14.90 -14.66
C GLU A 54 -3.28 -14.63 -14.16
N PRO A 55 -3.67 -13.35 -13.95
CA PRO A 55 -2.86 -12.15 -14.07
C PRO A 55 -1.75 -12.10 -13.00
N ARG A 56 -0.65 -11.38 -13.28
CA ARG A 56 0.46 -11.29 -12.32
C ARG A 56 0.06 -10.53 -11.07
N ILE A 57 0.15 -11.22 -9.94
CA ILE A 57 -0.12 -10.77 -8.58
C ILE A 57 1.20 -10.34 -7.94
N MET A 58 1.20 -9.15 -7.36
CA MET A 58 2.39 -8.55 -6.75
C MET A 58 2.08 -8.16 -5.32
N TYR A 59 3.10 -8.17 -4.47
CA TYR A 59 3.02 -7.75 -3.07
C TYR A 59 3.83 -6.48 -2.92
N ILE A 60 3.21 -5.46 -2.31
CA ILE A 60 3.85 -4.17 -2.06
C ILE A 60 3.79 -3.84 -0.58
N TYR A 61 4.94 -3.41 -0.05
CA TYR A 61 5.14 -2.99 1.33
C TYR A 61 5.48 -1.50 1.34
N PHE A 62 4.93 -0.79 2.31
CA PHE A 62 5.10 0.64 2.44
C PHE A 62 5.01 1.10 3.89
N GLU A 63 5.62 2.24 4.19
CA GLU A 63 5.72 2.76 5.56
C GLU A 63 5.67 4.29 5.64
N SER A 64 5.28 4.80 6.81
CA SER A 64 5.48 6.21 7.17
C SER A 64 5.53 6.40 8.68
N ILE A 65 6.19 7.48 9.12
CA ILE A 65 6.14 7.97 10.50
C ILE A 65 5.05 9.06 10.57
N ASP A 66 3.89 8.70 11.09
CA ASP A 66 2.70 9.55 11.15
C ASP A 66 1.85 9.15 12.36
N LYS A 67 0.81 9.93 12.67
CA LYS A 67 -0.27 9.43 13.54
C LYS A 67 -0.99 8.28 12.82
N PRO A 68 -1.33 7.18 13.52
CA PRO A 68 -1.95 6.00 12.89
C PRO A 68 -3.21 6.31 12.07
N LEU A 69 -4.03 7.26 12.51
CA LEU A 69 -5.23 7.68 11.78
C LEU A 69 -4.91 8.40 10.47
N ASP A 70 -3.85 9.22 10.45
CA ASP A 70 -3.44 9.93 9.25
C ASP A 70 -2.84 8.96 8.23
N PHE A 71 -2.01 8.01 8.68
CA PHE A 71 -1.55 6.89 7.86
C PHE A 71 -2.74 6.13 7.25
N SER A 72 -3.70 5.72 8.08
CA SER A 72 -4.88 4.96 7.63
C SER A 72 -5.69 5.70 6.57
N ARG A 73 -5.87 7.02 6.71
CA ARG A 73 -6.57 7.87 5.72
C ARG A 73 -5.80 7.95 4.41
N LYS A 74 -4.48 8.22 4.48
CA LYS A 74 -3.61 8.28 3.28
C LYS A 74 -3.63 6.96 2.50
N VAL A 75 -3.59 5.83 3.22
CA VAL A 75 -3.66 4.50 2.62
C VAL A 75 -5.04 4.25 2.01
N ALA A 76 -6.13 4.58 2.71
CA ALA A 76 -7.48 4.43 2.17
C ALA A 76 -7.64 5.14 0.82
N GLU A 77 -7.14 6.37 0.70
CA GLU A 77 -7.13 7.11 -0.57
C GLU A 77 -6.30 6.42 -1.66
N ALA A 78 -5.14 5.83 -1.30
CA ALA A 78 -4.34 5.07 -2.24
C ALA A 78 -5.08 3.81 -2.72
N LEU A 79 -5.81 3.12 -1.84
CA LEU A 79 -6.57 1.90 -2.18
C LEU A 79 -7.72 2.16 -3.14
N GLU A 80 -8.28 3.38 -3.19
CA GLU A 80 -9.34 3.71 -4.15
C GLU A 80 -8.88 3.53 -5.61
N VAL A 81 -7.58 3.69 -5.89
CA VAL A 81 -7.06 3.50 -7.26
C VAL A 81 -7.08 2.05 -7.74
N LEU A 82 -7.23 1.09 -6.81
CA LEU A 82 -7.31 -0.34 -7.11
C LEU A 82 -8.76 -0.82 -7.30
N ARG A 83 -9.75 0.04 -7.02
CA ARG A 83 -11.18 -0.33 -7.13
C ARG A 83 -11.75 -0.15 -8.53
N GLU A 84 -11.00 0.43 -9.46
CA GLU A 84 -11.49 0.83 -10.79
C GLU A 84 -11.22 -0.16 -11.93
N THR A 85 -10.66 -1.34 -11.66
CA THR A 85 -10.38 -2.34 -12.70
C THR A 85 -11.67 -3.07 -13.09
N ARG A 86 -12.55 -2.40 -13.85
CA ARG A 86 -13.60 -3.07 -14.61
C ARG A 86 -12.93 -3.81 -15.75
N VAL A 87 -12.77 -5.12 -15.59
CA VAL A 87 -12.45 -6.03 -16.70
C VAL A 87 -13.60 -5.94 -17.71
N THR A 88 -13.43 -5.18 -18.78
CA THR A 88 -14.27 -5.29 -19.97
C THR A 88 -13.71 -6.42 -20.83
N PHE A 89 -14.45 -7.53 -20.90
CA PHE A 89 -14.30 -8.56 -21.93
C PHE A 89 -15.01 -8.11 -23.22
#